data_AF-A0A7W3D6Y9-F1
#
_entry.id   AF-A0A7W3D6Y9-F1
#
_cell.length_a   1.000
_cell.length_b   1.000
_cell.length_c   1.000
_cell.angle_alpha   90.00
_cell.angle_beta   90.00
_cell.angle_gamma   90.00
#
_symmetry.space_group_name_H-M   'P 1'
#
loop_
_entity.id
_entity.type
_entity.pdbx_description
1 polymer ?
#
loop_
_entity_poly.entity_id
_entity_poly.type
_entity_poly.pdbx_seq_one_letter_code
_entity_poly.pdbx_strand_id
1 'polypeptide(L)' 'MDSTHDEEKRTEFEKFIIERFGDAVDLRRATNGDNGYISWEAAVAWIVWQERSLHHEITSAVD' A
#
# COMPACT_ATOMS: atom_id res chain seq x y z
N MET A 1 14.64 -9.85 -3.65
CA MET A 1 13.72 -8.72 -3.86
C MET A 1 14.45 -7.50 -3.37
N ASP A 2 14.54 -6.46 -4.21
CA ASP A 2 15.21 -5.22 -3.86
C ASP A 2 14.36 -4.47 -2.83
N SER A 3 14.82 -4.45 -1.58
CA SER A 3 14.11 -3.81 -0.47
C SER A 3 13.81 -2.33 -0.71
N THR A 4 14.59 -1.69 -1.58
CA THR A 4 14.44 -0.27 -1.94
C THR A 4 13.15 -0.02 -2.74
N HIS A 5 12.80 -0.95 -3.63
CA HIS A 5 11.61 -0.87 -4.48
C HIS A 5 10.30 -1.06 -3.69
N ASP A 6 10.34 -1.92 -2.67
CA ASP A 6 9.20 -2.19 -1.81
C ASP A 6 8.88 -1.00 -0.89
N GLU A 7 9.90 -0.24 -0.46
CA GLU A 7 9.76 0.98 0.35
C GLU A 7 9.19 2.16 -0.46
N GLU A 8 9.57 2.31 -1.72
CA GLU A 8 9.04 3.36 -2.60
C GLU A 8 7.55 3.15 -2.88
N LYS A 9 7.15 1.95 -3.30
CA LYS A 9 5.72 1.60 -3.50
C LYS A 9 4.90 1.79 -2.23
N ARG A 10 5.49 1.44 -1.08
CA ARG A 10 4.86 1.63 0.22
C ARG A 10 4.58 3.11 0.50
N THR A 11 5.56 3.97 0.21
CA THR A 11 5.44 5.42 0.37
C THR A 11 4.36 6.01 -0.53
N GLU A 12 4.26 5.55 -1.78
CA GLU A 12 3.22 5.99 -2.71
C GLU A 12 1.81 5.63 -2.23
N PHE A 13 1.64 4.41 -1.73
CA PHE A 13 0.38 3.99 -1.14
C PHE A 13 0.01 4.82 0.10
N GLU A 14 0.97 5.07 0.99
CA GLU A 14 0.70 5.84 2.19
C GLU A 14 0.23 7.25 1.84
N LYS A 15 0.86 7.90 0.84
CA LYS A 15 0.36 9.17 0.28
C LYS A 15 -1.05 9.02 -0.29
N PHE A 16 -1.27 8.03 -1.14
CA PHE A 16 -2.57 7.78 -1.79
C PHE A 16 -3.72 7.61 -0.78
N ILE A 17 -3.48 6.86 0.31
CA ILE A 17 -4.47 6.59 1.34
C ILE A 17 -4.69 7.81 2.23
N ILE A 18 -3.64 8.51 2.65
CA ILE A 18 -3.78 9.73 3.47
C ILE A 18 -4.56 10.80 2.70
N GLU A 19 -4.26 11.01 1.43
CA GLU A 19 -4.96 12.01 0.59
C GLU A 19 -6.45 11.71 0.42
N ARG A 20 -6.85 10.43 0.38
CA ARG A 20 -8.24 10.02 0.15
C ARG A 20 -9.06 9.81 1.41
N PHE A 21 -8.44 9.29 2.45
CA PHE A 21 -9.13 8.78 3.63
C PHE A 21 -8.71 9.46 4.93
N GLY A 22 -7.64 10.26 4.92
CA GLY A 22 -7.22 11.03 6.08
C GLY A 22 -7.01 10.16 7.31
N ASP A 23 -7.77 10.43 8.37
CA ASP A 23 -7.75 9.74 9.66
C ASP A 23 -8.64 8.48 9.71
N ALA A 24 -9.40 8.18 8.65
CA ALA A 24 -10.28 7.01 8.59
C ALA A 24 -9.54 5.68 8.39
N VAL A 25 -8.21 5.71 8.19
CA VAL A 25 -7.38 4.51 8.07
C VAL A 25 -6.18 4.64 9.01
N ASP A 26 -6.02 3.70 9.94
CA ASP A 26 -4.85 3.67 10.81
C ASP A 26 -3.62 3.11 10.10
N LEU A 27 -2.67 3.97 9.74
CA LEU A 27 -1.42 3.58 9.08
C LEU A 27 -0.31 3.21 10.08
N ARG A 28 -0.57 3.27 11.40
CA ARG A 28 0.45 2.94 12.40
C ARG A 28 0.82 1.47 12.32
N ARG A 29 2.10 1.21 12.59
CA ARG A 29 2.63 -0.15 12.70
C ARG A 29 2.12 -0.80 13.97
N ALA A 30 1.64 -2.04 13.85
CA ALA A 30 1.32 -2.88 14.99
C ALA A 30 2.59 -3.09 15.82
N THR A 31 2.50 -2.81 17.12
CA THR A 31 3.62 -2.90 18.07
C THR A 31 3.90 -4.33 18.54
N ASN A 32 2.98 -5.27 18.30
CA ASN A 32 3.05 -6.65 18.78
C ASN A 32 3.17 -7.63 17.61
N GLY A 33 4.35 -7.67 16.99
CA GLY A 33 4.65 -8.58 15.89
C GLY A 33 5.82 -8.05 15.10
N ASP A 34 6.90 -8.83 15.05
CA ASP A 34 8.12 -8.45 14.36
C ASP A 34 7.80 -8.04 12.91
N ASN A 35 8.23 -6.83 12.53
CA ASN A 35 8.21 -6.23 11.18
C ASN A 35 7.00 -5.41 10.72
N GLY A 36 6.24 -4.82 11.64
CA GLY A 36 5.59 -3.55 11.33
C GLY A 36 4.56 -3.61 10.22
N TYR A 37 3.66 -4.58 10.35
CA TYR A 37 2.39 -4.60 9.66
C TYR A 37 1.59 -3.36 10.05
N ILE A 38 0.98 -2.71 9.08
CA ILE A 38 -0.06 -1.69 9.32
C ILE A 38 -1.31 -2.31 9.94
N SER A 39 -2.22 -1.47 10.46
CA SER A 39 -3.53 -1.94 10.92
C SER A 39 -4.22 -2.81 9.87
N TRP A 40 -5.16 -3.65 10.29
CA TRP A 40 -5.90 -4.52 9.38
C TRP A 40 -6.55 -3.75 8.21
N GLU A 41 -7.09 -2.55 8.48
CA GLU A 41 -7.73 -1.70 7.46
C GLU A 41 -6.72 -1.26 6.39
N ALA A 42 -5.54 -0.84 6.83
CA ALA A 42 -4.47 -0.44 5.95
C ALA A 42 -3.90 -1.63 5.17
N ALA A 43 -3.90 -2.84 5.75
CA ALA A 43 -3.44 -4.06 5.08
C ALA A 43 -4.38 -4.48 3.96
N VAL A 44 -5.69 -4.43 4.21
CA VAL A 44 -6.71 -4.65 3.19
C VAL A 44 -6.61 -3.59 2.09
N ALA A 45 -6.47 -2.31 2.44
CA ALA A 45 -6.32 -1.24 1.47
C ALA A 45 -5.07 -1.41 0.59
N TRP A 46 -3.94 -1.87 1.16
CA TRP A 46 -2.70 -2.13 0.42
C TRP A 46 -2.87 -3.24 -0.62
N ILE A 47 -3.51 -4.36 -0.25
CA ILE A 47 -3.80 -5.46 -1.18
C ILE A 47 -4.65 -4.96 -2.35
N VAL A 48 -5.74 -4.24 -2.07
CA VAL A 48 -6.62 -3.70 -3.11
C VAL A 48 -5.88 -2.70 -4.02
N TRP A 49 -4.98 -1.90 -3.45
CA TRP A 49 -4.17 -0.94 -4.21
C TRP A 49 -3.18 -1.63 -5.15
N GLN A 50 -2.46 -2.66 -4.68
CA GLN A 50 -1.54 -3.43 -5.51
C GLN A 50 -2.25 -4.10 -6.71
N GLU A 51 -3.42 -4.71 -6.47
CA GLU A 51 -4.23 -5.33 -7.53
C GLU A 51 -4.67 -4.30 -8.59
N ARG A 52 -5.05 -3.08 -8.17
CA ARG A 52 -5.41 -2.00 -9.10
C ARG A 52 -4.23 -1.53 -9.94
N SER A 53 -3.06 -1.36 -9.34
CA SER A 53 -1.84 -0.94 -10.05
C SER A 53 -1.42 -1.98 -11.09
N LEU A 54 -1.54 -3.27 -10.78
CA LEU A 54 -1.26 -4.37 -11.72
C LEU A 54 -2.22 -4.36 -12.93
N HIS A 55 -3.49 -4.06 -12.72
CA HIS A 55 -4.48 -4.00 -13.82
C HIS A 55 -4.25 -2.80 -14.77
N HIS A 56 -3.75 -1.68 -14.26
CA HIS A 56 -3.38 -0.52 -15.07
C HIS A 56 -2.13 -0.77 -15.91
N GLU A 57 -1.15 -1.49 -15.35
CA GLU A 57 0.08 -1.88 -16.05
C GLU A 57 -0.20 -2.88 -17.18
N ILE A 58 -1.03 -3.89 -16.92
CA ILE A 58 -1.42 -4.87 -17.94
C ILE A 58 -2.17 -4.19 -19.09
N THR A 59 -3.09 -3.27 -18.80
CA THR A 59 -3.88 -2.60 -19.86
C THR A 59 -3.03 -1.64 -20.69
N SER A 60 -2.04 -0.97 -20.10
CA SER A 60 -1.12 -0.06 -20.81
C SER A 60 -0.04 -0.80 -21.61
N ALA A 61 0.18 -2.09 -21.34
CA ALA A 61 1.14 -2.92 -22.06
C ALA A 61 0.54 -3.66 -23.27
N VAL A 62 -0.77 -3.55 -23.50
CA VAL A 62 -1.47 -4.14 -24.67
C VAL A 62 -1.83 -3.09 -25.74
N ASP A 63 -1.37 -1.85 -25.59
CA ASP A 63 -1.47 -0.78 -26.61
C ASP A 63 -0.12 -0.56 -27.33
#